data_AF-A0A6M6DVQ4-F1
#
_entry.id   AF-A0A6M6DVQ4-F1
#
_cell.length_a   1.000
_cell.length_b   1.000
_cell.length_c   1.000
_cell.angle_alpha   90.00
_cell.angle_beta   90.00
_cell.angle_gamma   90.00
#
_symmetry.space_group_name_H-M   'P 1'
#
loop_
_entity.id
_entity.type
_entity.pdbx_description
1 polymer ?
#
loop_
_entity_poly.entity_id
_entity_poly.type
_entity_poly.pdbx_seq_one_letter_code
_entity_poly.pdbx_strand_id
1 'polypeptide(L)'
;MGHGAFLAPEKTEAEVNYDATLYFPLDRYPETGDHIRDTIAAGHSSVCTIDRDGAEANREESLKGYPTKTGYDRDEWPMAMCEEGGAGADIRYISPSDNRGAGSWVGNQLEQYPDGTRVQFIVQ
;
A
#
# COMPACT_ATOMS: atom_id res chain seq x y z
N MET A 1 49.09 -23.63 9.83
CA MET A 1 48.63 -23.23 8.48
C MET A 1 47.18 -23.70 8.39
N GLY A 2 46.13 -22.98 8.78
CA GLY A 2 45.88 -21.55 8.72
C GLY A 2 45.28 -21.20 7.37
N HIS A 3 43.96 -21.43 7.19
CA HIS A 3 43.09 -20.69 6.26
C HIS A 3 41.65 -20.81 6.77
N GLY A 4 41.27 -19.85 7.62
CA GLY A 4 39.86 -19.56 7.85
C GLY A 4 39.29 -18.87 6.61
N ALA A 5 38.08 -19.25 6.24
CA ALA A 5 37.24 -18.46 5.36
C ALA A 5 36.09 -17.90 6.22
N PHE A 6 36.36 -16.74 6.81
CA PHE A 6 35.33 -15.77 7.12
C PHE A 6 34.73 -15.30 5.81
N LEU A 7 33.42 -15.46 5.60
CA LEU A 7 32.66 -14.59 4.72
C LEU A 7 31.20 -14.50 5.20
N ALA A 8 30.90 -13.41 5.90
CA ALA A 8 29.73 -12.62 5.56
C ALA A 8 30.22 -11.17 5.38
N PRO A 9 29.68 -10.48 4.39
CA PRO A 9 28.94 -9.29 4.76
C PRO A 9 27.45 -9.51 4.52
N GLU A 10 26.68 -9.36 5.60
CA GLU A 10 25.25 -9.08 5.56
C GLU A 10 24.99 -7.87 4.66
N LYS A 11 23.87 -7.88 3.94
CA LYS A 11 23.41 -6.70 3.20
C LYS A 11 23.19 -5.56 4.21
N THR A 12 23.80 -4.42 3.96
CA THR A 12 23.81 -3.25 4.84
C THR A 12 22.40 -2.76 5.21
N GLU A 13 22.17 -2.72 6.52
CA GLU A 13 21.03 -2.22 7.29
C GLU A 13 20.84 -0.68 7.17
N ALA A 14 20.79 -0.14 5.97
CA ALA A 14 20.24 1.20 5.77
C ALA A 14 18.71 1.11 5.60
N GLU A 15 18.07 0.70 6.70
CA GLU A 15 16.64 0.83 7.06
C GLU A 15 15.60 0.07 6.20
N VAL A 16 15.53 -1.26 6.34
CA VAL A 16 14.34 -2.01 5.90
C VAL A 16 13.22 -1.79 6.93
N ASN A 17 12.44 -0.74 6.76
CA ASN A 17 11.36 -0.34 7.67
C ASN A 17 10.03 -1.06 7.41
N TYR A 18 10.08 -2.36 7.11
CA TYR A 18 8.87 -3.18 6.92
C TYR A 18 9.06 -4.62 7.40
N ASP A 19 7.95 -5.27 7.75
CA ASP A 19 7.88 -6.61 8.34
C ASP A 19 7.44 -7.68 7.33
N ALA A 20 6.73 -7.28 6.27
CA ALA A 20 6.28 -8.15 5.20
C ALA A 20 6.27 -7.44 3.84
N THR A 21 6.16 -8.22 2.76
CA THR A 21 6.01 -7.71 1.40
C THR A 21 4.75 -8.29 0.76
N LEU A 22 3.99 -7.44 0.08
CA LEU A 22 2.82 -7.80 -0.70
C LEU A 22 3.05 -7.37 -2.16
N TYR A 23 2.97 -8.34 -3.07
CA TYR A 23 3.13 -8.11 -4.49
C TYR A 23 1.76 -7.88 -5.14
N PHE A 24 1.44 -6.63 -5.46
CA PHE A 24 0.15 -6.24 -6.02
C PHE A 24 0.05 -6.67 -7.49
N PRO A 25 -1.02 -7.38 -7.91
CA PRO A 25 -1.15 -7.95 -9.25
C PRO A 25 -1.70 -6.92 -10.25
N LEU A 26 -0.79 -6.19 -10.91
CA LEU A 26 -1.11 -5.17 -11.92
C LEU A 26 -1.88 -5.76 -13.11
N ASP A 27 -1.64 -7.02 -13.45
CA ASP A 27 -2.32 -7.73 -14.53
C ASP A 27 -3.82 -7.97 -14.25
N ARG A 28 -4.21 -8.03 -12.96
CA ARG A 28 -5.59 -8.26 -12.53
C ARG A 28 -6.35 -6.98 -12.24
N TYR A 29 -5.66 -5.97 -11.71
CA TYR A 29 -6.23 -4.68 -11.31
C TYR A 29 -5.39 -3.54 -11.88
N PRO A 30 -5.33 -3.38 -13.21
CA PRO A 30 -4.41 -2.45 -13.86
C PRO A 30 -4.63 -0.99 -13.46
N GLU A 31 -5.88 -0.55 -13.27
CA GLU A 31 -6.14 0.87 -12.92
C GLU A 31 -5.68 1.18 -11.49
N THR A 32 -6.03 0.33 -10.52
CA THR A 32 -5.57 0.48 -9.12
C THR A 32 -4.07 0.28 -9.01
N GLY A 33 -3.49 -0.71 -9.68
CA GLY A 33 -2.05 -0.92 -9.68
C GLY A 33 -1.26 0.26 -10.27
N ASP A 34 -1.74 0.85 -11.36
CA ASP A 34 -1.16 2.07 -11.92
C ASP A 34 -1.24 3.24 -10.94
N HIS A 35 -2.37 3.41 -10.21
CA HIS A 35 -2.48 4.43 -9.16
C HIS A 35 -1.43 4.24 -8.08
N ILE A 36 -1.35 3.05 -7.48
CA ILE A 36 -0.38 2.73 -6.43
C ILE A 36 1.05 3.02 -6.92
N ARG A 37 1.40 2.54 -8.13
CA ARG A 37 2.74 2.71 -8.70
C ARG A 37 3.09 4.19 -8.90
N ASP A 38 2.20 4.96 -9.53
CA ASP A 38 2.46 6.36 -9.83
C ASP A 38 2.56 7.20 -8.56
N THR A 39 1.71 6.93 -7.57
CA THR A 39 1.67 7.67 -6.30
C THR A 39 2.89 7.37 -5.44
N ILE A 40 3.39 6.11 -5.43
CA ILE A 40 4.68 5.77 -4.82
C ILE A 40 5.82 6.51 -5.54
N ALA A 41 5.82 6.55 -6.88
CA ALA A 41 6.83 7.27 -7.65
C ALA A 41 6.79 8.79 -7.39
N ALA A 42 5.64 9.33 -6.99
CA ALA A 42 5.46 10.72 -6.55
C ALA A 42 5.93 10.98 -5.10
N GLY A 43 6.37 9.96 -4.37
CA GLY A 43 6.98 10.09 -3.05
C GLY A 43 6.08 9.73 -1.87
N HIS A 44 4.87 9.22 -2.11
CA HIS A 44 4.04 8.65 -1.04
C HIS A 44 4.65 7.33 -0.55
N SER A 45 4.31 6.96 0.69
CA SER A 45 4.81 5.72 1.27
C SER A 45 4.43 4.52 0.41
N SER A 46 5.40 3.63 0.22
CA SER A 46 5.18 2.29 -0.33
C SER A 46 4.92 1.24 0.75
N VAL A 47 5.01 1.63 2.02
CA VAL A 47 4.72 0.81 3.19
C VAL A 47 3.36 1.23 3.76
N CYS A 48 2.56 0.22 4.09
CA CYS A 48 1.34 0.36 4.86
C CYS A 48 1.58 -0.19 6.28
N THR A 49 1.60 0.66 7.28
CA THR A 49 1.53 0.26 8.69
C THR A 49 0.06 0.05 9.01
N ILE A 50 -0.36 -1.21 9.20
CA ILE A 50 -1.78 -1.54 9.29
C ILE A 50 -2.40 -0.91 10.54
N ASP A 51 -3.36 -0.01 10.36
CA ASP A 51 -4.19 0.59 11.40
C ASP A 51 -5.65 0.53 10.96
N ARG A 52 -6.36 -0.50 11.42
CA ARG A 52 -7.75 -0.72 11.00
C ARG A 52 -8.71 0.20 11.74
N ASP A 53 -8.39 0.56 12.98
CA ASP A 53 -9.21 1.45 13.80
C ASP A 53 -9.22 2.89 13.23
N GLY A 54 -8.11 3.33 12.61
CA GLY A 54 -7.99 4.64 11.95
C GLY A 54 -8.70 4.76 10.60
N ALA A 55 -9.19 3.66 10.00
CA ALA A 55 -9.61 3.62 8.61
C ALA A 55 -10.80 4.55 8.27
N GLU A 56 -11.75 4.71 9.17
CA GLU A 56 -12.90 5.60 8.94
C GLU A 56 -12.45 7.07 8.90
N ALA A 57 -11.69 7.51 9.90
CA ALA A 57 -11.17 8.87 9.99
C ALA A 57 -10.24 9.22 8.82
N ASN A 58 -9.35 8.28 8.44
CA ASN A 58 -8.46 8.46 7.30
C ASN A 58 -9.26 8.65 6.00
N ARG A 59 -10.29 7.83 5.77
CA ARG A 59 -11.15 7.97 4.59
C ARG A 59 -11.90 9.30 4.56
N GLU A 60 -12.37 9.77 5.72
CA GLU A 60 -13.02 11.08 5.80
C GLU A 60 -12.05 12.20 5.43
N GLU A 61 -10.81 12.17 5.93
CA GLU A 61 -9.79 13.18 5.65
C GLU A 61 -9.31 13.17 4.20
N SER A 62 -9.00 12.00 3.65
CA SER A 62 -8.46 11.84 2.28
C SER A 62 -9.46 12.30 1.22
N LEU A 63 -10.76 12.03 1.42
CA LEU A 63 -11.81 12.28 0.44
C LEU A 63 -12.38 13.70 0.49
N LYS A 64 -11.90 14.57 1.39
CA LYS A 64 -12.32 15.98 1.45
C LYS A 64 -12.01 16.67 0.12
N GLY A 65 -13.05 17.25 -0.49
CA GLY A 65 -12.93 17.96 -1.76
C GLY A 65 -12.99 17.07 -3.01
N TYR A 66 -13.07 15.74 -2.86
CA TYR A 66 -13.24 14.80 -3.97
C TYR A 66 -14.71 14.35 -4.06
N PRO A 67 -15.55 14.99 -4.89
CA PRO A 67 -16.95 14.59 -5.03
C PRO A 67 -17.06 13.16 -5.57
N THR A 68 -18.19 12.51 -5.33
CA THR A 68 -18.47 11.24 -6.01
C THR A 68 -18.65 11.47 -7.51
N LYS A 69 -18.27 10.48 -8.31
CA LYS A 69 -18.38 10.53 -9.77
C LYS A 69 -19.09 9.27 -10.25
N THR A 70 -20.25 9.43 -10.90
CA THR A 70 -21.02 8.30 -11.42
C THR A 70 -20.16 7.41 -12.31
N GLY A 71 -20.15 6.11 -12.01
CA GLY A 71 -19.37 5.12 -12.75
C GLY A 71 -17.92 4.95 -12.28
N TYR A 72 -17.53 5.58 -11.17
CA TYR A 72 -16.19 5.48 -10.59
C TYR A 72 -16.24 5.34 -9.07
N ASP A 73 -15.29 4.61 -8.51
CA ASP A 73 -14.94 4.70 -7.11
C ASP A 73 -13.75 5.66 -6.94
N ARG A 74 -13.54 6.18 -5.72
CA ARG A 74 -12.38 7.00 -5.35
C ARG A 74 -11.39 6.08 -4.66
N ASP A 75 -10.32 5.73 -5.34
CA ASP A 75 -9.22 4.96 -4.76
C ASP A 75 -8.27 5.89 -4.00
N GLU A 76 -7.64 5.37 -2.95
CA GLU A 76 -6.85 6.14 -1.97
C GLU A 76 -5.46 5.51 -1.85
N TRP A 77 -4.39 6.27 -2.10
CA TRP A 77 -3.03 5.84 -1.76
C TRP A 77 -2.22 6.93 -1.03
N PRO A 78 -1.70 6.66 0.19
CA PRO A 78 -1.81 5.41 0.95
C PRO A 78 -3.25 5.09 1.38
N MET A 79 -3.53 3.80 1.56
CA MET A 79 -4.89 3.33 1.84
C MET A 79 -5.37 3.81 3.21
N ALA A 80 -6.69 3.97 3.35
CA ALA A 80 -7.28 4.41 4.62
C ALA A 80 -6.93 3.52 5.83
N MET A 81 -6.75 2.21 5.62
CA MET A 81 -6.39 1.23 6.68
C MET A 81 -4.89 1.21 7.05
N CYS A 82 -4.13 2.22 6.62
CA CYS A 82 -2.72 2.39 6.95
C CYS A 82 -2.55 3.67 7.77
N GLU A 83 -1.59 3.70 8.71
CA GLU A 83 -1.23 4.92 9.44
C GLU A 83 -0.78 6.04 8.49
N GLU A 84 -0.20 5.68 7.34
CA GLU A 84 0.22 6.61 6.29
C GLU A 84 -0.94 7.17 5.44
N GLY A 85 -2.16 6.66 5.66
CA GLY A 85 -3.36 7.10 4.96
C GLY A 85 -3.89 8.46 5.47
N GLY A 86 -5.08 8.83 4.98
CA GLY A 86 -5.75 10.04 5.43
C GLY A 86 -5.29 11.31 4.73
N ALA A 87 -5.00 12.36 5.50
CA ALA A 87 -4.71 13.68 4.96
C ALA A 87 -3.48 13.64 4.04
N GLY A 88 -3.67 14.01 2.77
CA GLY A 88 -2.60 14.01 1.77
C GLY A 88 -2.44 12.69 1.01
N ALA A 89 -3.31 11.68 1.21
CA ALA A 89 -3.40 10.56 0.28
C ALA A 89 -3.80 11.04 -1.12
N ASP A 90 -3.19 10.47 -2.16
CA ASP A 90 -3.59 10.72 -3.55
C ASP A 90 -4.90 10.00 -3.85
N ILE A 91 -5.76 10.67 -4.60
CA ILE A 91 -7.09 10.17 -4.95
C ILE A 91 -7.20 10.04 -6.47
N ARG A 92 -7.51 8.83 -6.93
CA ARG A 92 -7.79 8.56 -8.35
C ARG A 92 -9.20 7.98 -8.52
N TYR A 93 -9.91 8.45 -9.53
CA TYR A 93 -11.20 7.86 -9.91
C TYR A 93 -10.95 6.60 -10.76
N ILE A 94 -11.32 5.44 -10.22
CA ILE A 94 -11.05 4.13 -10.82
C ILE A 94 -12.36 3.42 -11.15
N SER A 95 -12.37 2.61 -12.21
CA SER A 95 -13.54 1.79 -12.54
C SER A 95 -13.94 0.88 -11.35
N PRO A 96 -15.23 0.80 -10.97
CA PRO A 96 -15.64 0.10 -9.75
C PRO A 96 -15.29 -1.39 -9.74
N SER A 97 -15.23 -2.03 -10.91
CA SER A 97 -14.87 -3.45 -11.00
C SER A 97 -13.40 -3.69 -10.66
N ASP A 98 -12.50 -2.81 -11.13
CA ASP A 98 -11.08 -2.86 -10.84
C ASP A 98 -10.85 -2.57 -9.34
N ASN A 99 -11.35 -1.42 -8.87
CA ASN A 99 -11.11 -0.94 -7.50
C ASN A 99 -11.65 -1.89 -6.41
N ARG A 100 -12.87 -2.39 -6.56
CA ARG A 100 -13.48 -3.29 -5.55
C ARG A 100 -12.84 -4.67 -5.57
N GLY A 101 -12.42 -5.12 -6.75
CA GLY A 101 -11.66 -6.35 -6.92
C GLY A 101 -10.31 -6.24 -6.22
N ALA A 102 -9.59 -5.14 -6.43
CA ALA A 102 -8.33 -4.82 -5.76
C ALA A 102 -8.51 -4.74 -4.24
N GLY A 103 -9.48 -3.97 -3.75
CA GLY A 103 -9.76 -3.81 -2.32
C GLY A 103 -10.08 -5.13 -1.63
N SER A 104 -10.89 -5.98 -2.26
CA SER A 104 -11.20 -7.33 -1.74
C SER A 104 -9.96 -8.23 -1.71
N TRP A 105 -9.12 -8.17 -2.75
CA TRP A 105 -7.89 -8.96 -2.81
C TRP A 105 -6.88 -8.51 -1.77
N VAL A 106 -6.64 -7.20 -1.63
CA VAL A 106 -5.74 -6.62 -0.62
C VAL A 106 -6.25 -6.97 0.78
N GLY A 107 -7.54 -6.78 1.06
CA GLY A 107 -8.15 -7.15 2.34
C GLY A 107 -7.84 -8.60 2.72
N ASN A 108 -8.11 -9.55 1.83
CA ASN A 108 -7.81 -10.96 2.03
C ASN A 108 -6.31 -11.25 2.26
N GLN A 109 -5.41 -10.54 1.56
CA GLN A 109 -3.96 -10.72 1.79
C GLN A 109 -3.51 -10.17 3.15
N LEU A 110 -4.13 -9.10 3.63
CA LEU A 110 -3.74 -8.44 4.87
C LEU A 110 -4.41 -9.04 6.12
N GLU A 111 -5.46 -9.85 5.98
CA GLU A 111 -6.15 -10.52 7.10
C GLU A 111 -5.21 -11.31 8.02
N GLN A 112 -4.14 -11.88 7.49
CA GLN A 112 -3.17 -12.65 8.28
C GLN A 112 -2.23 -11.79 9.14
N TYR A 113 -2.21 -10.47 8.92
CA TYR A 113 -1.31 -9.56 9.61
C TYR A 113 -2.06 -8.74 10.67
N PRO A 114 -1.58 -8.75 11.93
CA PRO A 114 -2.15 -7.90 12.98
C PRO A 114 -1.86 -6.41 12.69
N ASP A 115 -2.66 -5.54 13.31
CA ASP A 115 -2.40 -4.10 13.33
C ASP A 115 -0.99 -3.80 13.84
N GLY A 116 -0.36 -2.76 13.31
CA GLY A 116 1.04 -2.40 13.51
C GLY A 116 2.02 -3.13 12.59
N THR A 117 1.60 -4.15 11.84
CA THR A 117 2.47 -4.79 10.83
C THR A 117 2.73 -3.81 9.69
N ARG A 118 4.00 -3.60 9.35
CA ARG A 118 4.44 -2.75 8.24
C ARG A 118 4.57 -3.59 6.97
N VAL A 119 3.68 -3.40 6.02
CA VAL A 119 3.65 -4.18 4.77
C VAL A 119 4.10 -3.31 3.61
N GLN A 120 5.22 -3.68 3.00
CA GLN A 120 5.73 -3.05 1.78
C GLN A 120 4.95 -3.56 0.56
N PHE A 121 4.38 -2.64 -0.21
CA PHE A 121 3.72 -2.95 -1.47
C PHE A 121 4.70 -2.86 -2.64
N ILE A 122 4.68 -3.87 -3.51
CA ILE A 122 5.44 -3.90 -4.76
C ILE A 122 4.44 -4.17 -5.88
N VAL A 123 4.29 -3.23 -6.82
CA VAL A 123 3.39 -3.38 -7.97
C VAL A 123 4.10 -4.15 -9.08
N GLN A 124 3.51 -5.27 -9.54
CA GLN A 124 4.08 -6.13 -10.59
C GLN A 124 3.02 -6.64 -11.58
#